data_AF-A0A5S9PP46-F1
#
_entry.id   AF-A0A5S9PP46-F1
#
_cell.length_a   1.000
_cell.length_b   1.000
_cell.length_c   1.000
_cell.angle_alpha   90.00
_cell.angle_beta   90.00
_cell.angle_gamma   90.00
#
_symmetry.space_group_name_H-M   'P 1'
#
loop_
_entity.id
_entity.type
_entity.pdbx_description
1 polymer ?
#
loop_
_entity_poly.entity_id
_entity_poly.type
_entity_poly.pdbx_seq_one_letter_code
_entity_poly.pdbx_strand_id
1 'polypeptide(L)'
;MPINVSQSIRLMVAGGFITLITACSFAPTKSNVENLADQQRYDAAIDAWEDMPELLQQQVDIDGIRKARNIYETATVATLKQLVRQNNYVEAQPLVLDLQQNIPESNVAKKAVDAYYRSEKVYMQRYQHQYNQELARFLIKEQPILNKLRRGQTRNRKNQELADDRQREREELSVYLGEYGLAALKRGHRITAKTNLMLAEHLNSDKRWRKGLSNIEQYNQTREDARLAELKQQQNTAWQTSADAYLVHFMRKNWLSARKQLRQIISLSDTPEQKAWHNAQRQQLQEIIDQEVNQAFQRGLNLYSQGYIDQAIAIWAEVLPLSPNHPDLNESLQRAKSFQRTYKELQPDKTVEF
;
A
#
# COMPACT_ATOMS: atom_id res chain seq x y z
N MET A 1 9.42 -36.78 12.00
CA MET A 1 9.05 -38.14 12.44
C MET A 1 7.70 -38.06 13.15
N PRO A 2 6.68 -38.86 12.79
CA PRO A 2 5.47 -38.98 13.59
C PRO A 2 5.61 -40.13 14.60
N ILE A 3 5.37 -39.83 15.87
CA ILE A 3 5.34 -40.80 16.97
C ILE A 3 4.03 -41.59 16.86
N ASN A 4 4.16 -42.90 16.67
CA ASN A 4 3.07 -43.86 16.60
C ASN A 4 3.13 -44.71 17.88
N VAL A 5 2.08 -44.64 18.69
CA VAL A 5 1.86 -45.40 19.95
C VAL A 5 0.46 -45.97 19.78
N SER A 6 0.15 -47.26 19.90
CA SER A 6 0.77 -48.39 20.59
C SER A 6 0.24 -49.71 20.01
N GLN A 7 1.10 -50.71 19.85
CA GLN A 7 0.70 -52.12 19.93
C GLN A 7 0.85 -52.58 21.38
N SER A 8 -0.18 -53.20 21.96
CA SER A 8 -0.08 -53.96 23.21
C SER A 8 -1.07 -55.12 23.20
N ILE A 9 -0.54 -56.27 22.83
CA ILE A 9 -0.71 -57.61 23.44
C ILE A 9 -2.10 -57.96 23.98
N ARG A 10 -2.73 -58.90 23.25
CA ARG A 10 -3.89 -59.71 23.63
C ARG A 10 -3.58 -60.52 24.88
N LEU A 11 -4.44 -60.42 25.89
CA LEU A 11 -4.60 -61.45 26.91
C LEU A 11 -6.06 -61.91 26.91
N MET A 12 -6.20 -63.21 26.71
CA MET A 12 -7.42 -63.98 26.53
C MET A 12 -7.88 -64.46 27.90
N VAL A 13 -9.05 -64.03 28.37
CA VAL A 13 -9.82 -64.75 29.38
C VAL A 13 -11.26 -64.82 28.89
N ALA A 14 -11.61 -66.02 28.46
CA ALA A 14 -12.97 -66.43 28.15
C ALA A 14 -13.75 -66.58 29.47
N GLY A 15 -14.98 -66.07 29.50
CA GLY A 15 -15.85 -66.24 30.65
C GLY A 15 -17.21 -65.56 30.48
N GLY A 16 -18.12 -66.24 29.78
CA GLY A 16 -19.56 -66.27 30.04
C GLY A 16 -20.34 -64.95 30.13
N PHE A 17 -21.10 -64.63 29.09
CA PHE A 17 -22.58 -64.69 29.07
C PHE A 17 -23.05 -64.03 27.77
N ILE A 18 -23.53 -64.84 26.82
CA ILE A 18 -24.27 -64.33 25.66
C ILE A 18 -25.67 -64.02 26.15
N THR A 19 -25.93 -62.78 26.52
CA THR A 19 -27.30 -62.25 26.50
C THR A 19 -27.57 -61.78 25.08
N LEU A 20 -28.31 -62.62 24.34
CA LEU A 20 -29.03 -62.24 23.14
C LEU A 20 -30.02 -61.14 23.52
N ILE A 21 -29.64 -59.87 23.34
CA ILE A 21 -30.60 -58.78 23.29
C ILE A 21 -31.18 -58.79 21.89
N THR A 22 -32.38 -59.35 21.78
CA THR A 22 -33.31 -59.12 20.68
C THR A 22 -33.45 -57.61 20.48
N ALA A 23 -32.96 -57.11 19.35
CA ALA A 23 -33.22 -55.76 18.89
C ALA A 23 -34.71 -55.65 18.51
N CYS A 24 -35.58 -55.41 19.50
CA CYS A 24 -36.85 -54.77 19.24
C CYS A 24 -36.53 -53.33 18.83
N SER A 25 -36.72 -53.02 17.54
CA SER A 25 -36.78 -51.63 17.07
C SER A 25 -38.00 -50.99 17.71
N PHE A 26 -37.79 -50.34 18.87
CA PHE A 26 -38.82 -49.53 19.50
C PHE A 26 -39.16 -48.39 18.53
N ALA A 27 -40.40 -48.36 18.05
CA ALA A 27 -40.89 -47.24 17.27
C ALA A 27 -40.74 -45.94 18.09
N PRO A 28 -40.27 -44.84 17.49
CA PRO A 28 -40.09 -43.58 18.19
C PRO A 28 -41.43 -43.11 18.79
N THR A 29 -41.37 -42.56 20.01
CA THR A 29 -42.53 -42.01 20.73
C THR A 29 -42.51 -40.48 20.71
N LYS A 30 -43.65 -39.85 20.99
CA LYS A 30 -43.76 -38.39 21.15
C LYS A 30 -42.68 -37.83 22.10
N SER A 31 -42.53 -38.43 23.28
CA SER A 31 -41.56 -38.00 24.28
C SER A 31 -40.11 -38.13 23.80
N ASN A 32 -39.80 -39.11 22.95
CA ASN A 32 -38.48 -39.24 22.35
C ASN A 32 -38.16 -38.06 21.41
N VAL A 33 -39.11 -37.67 20.56
CA VAL A 33 -38.95 -36.53 19.64
C VAL A 33 -38.81 -35.21 20.39
N GLU A 34 -39.66 -34.97 21.40
CA GLU A 34 -39.61 -33.76 22.22
C GLU A 34 -38.29 -33.64 22.98
N ASN A 35 -37.79 -34.74 23.56
CA ASN A 35 -36.51 -34.75 24.27
C ASN A 35 -35.31 -34.48 23.32
N LEU A 36 -35.34 -35.01 22.10
CA LEU A 36 -34.32 -34.70 21.09
C LEU A 36 -34.34 -33.20 20.73
N ALA A 37 -35.53 -32.61 20.58
CA ALA A 37 -35.67 -31.17 20.33
C ALA A 37 -35.18 -30.33 21.53
N ASP A 38 -35.50 -30.73 22.77
CA ASP A 38 -35.02 -30.07 24.00
C ASP A 38 -33.49 -30.10 24.12
N GLN A 39 -32.86 -31.17 23.62
CA GLN A 39 -31.39 -31.30 23.52
C GLN A 39 -30.79 -30.59 22.30
N GLN A 40 -31.57 -29.79 21.56
CA GLN A 40 -31.16 -29.07 20.34
C GLN A 40 -30.75 -29.99 19.17
N ARG A 41 -31.11 -31.28 19.24
CA ARG A 41 -30.86 -32.28 18.19
C ARG A 41 -32.01 -32.30 17.19
N TYR A 42 -32.27 -31.15 16.59
CA TYR A 42 -33.47 -30.92 15.78
C TYR A 42 -33.57 -31.81 14.53
N ASP A 43 -32.47 -32.08 13.83
CA ASP A 43 -32.50 -32.99 12.66
C ASP A 43 -32.87 -34.41 13.10
N ALA A 44 -32.25 -34.91 14.18
CA ALA A 44 -32.59 -36.21 14.74
C ALA A 44 -34.04 -36.28 15.26
N ALA A 45 -34.57 -35.17 15.80
CA ALA A 45 -35.97 -35.08 16.23
C ALA A 45 -36.94 -35.15 15.03
N ILE A 46 -36.60 -34.47 13.93
CA ILE A 46 -37.38 -34.49 12.68
C ILE A 46 -37.33 -35.90 12.06
N ASP A 47 -36.15 -36.51 11.94
CA ASP A 47 -36.00 -37.88 11.43
C ASP A 47 -36.81 -38.88 12.26
N ALA A 48 -36.73 -38.78 13.59
CA ALA A 48 -37.50 -39.65 14.49
C ALA A 48 -39.03 -39.41 14.41
N TRP A 49 -39.47 -38.21 14.00
CA TRP A 49 -40.88 -37.92 13.71
C TRP A 49 -41.30 -38.50 12.36
N GLU A 50 -40.44 -38.42 11.33
CA GLU A 50 -40.70 -39.00 10.01
C GLU A 50 -40.84 -40.53 10.07
N ASP A 51 -40.08 -41.20 10.95
CA ASP A 51 -40.14 -42.64 11.20
C ASP A 51 -41.34 -43.09 12.08
N MET A 52 -42.14 -42.15 12.59
CA MET A 52 -43.23 -42.41 13.53
C MET A 52 -44.56 -42.78 12.81
N PRO A 53 -45.43 -43.62 13.40
CA PRO A 53 -46.78 -43.85 12.86
C PRO A 53 -47.61 -42.56 12.77
N GLU A 54 -48.40 -42.41 11.70
CA GLU A 54 -49.17 -41.18 11.38
C GLU A 54 -50.08 -40.69 12.53
N LEU A 55 -50.72 -41.61 13.26
CA LEU A 55 -51.58 -41.27 14.40
C LEU A 55 -50.81 -40.59 15.56
N LEU A 56 -49.52 -40.88 15.71
CA LEU A 56 -48.66 -40.28 16.73
C LEU A 56 -47.98 -39.01 16.20
N GLN A 57 -47.74 -38.90 14.89
CA GLN A 57 -47.21 -37.68 14.27
C GLN A 57 -48.11 -36.47 14.54
N GLN A 58 -49.45 -36.65 14.54
CA GLN A 58 -50.43 -35.59 14.81
C GLN A 58 -50.33 -35.02 16.24
N GLN A 59 -49.65 -35.72 17.15
CA GLN A 59 -49.50 -35.30 18.55
C GLN A 59 -48.24 -34.45 18.79
N VAL A 60 -47.38 -34.29 17.77
CA VAL A 60 -46.10 -33.57 17.83
C VAL A 60 -46.22 -32.25 17.06
N ASP A 61 -45.83 -31.14 17.68
CA ASP A 61 -45.73 -29.83 17.01
C ASP A 61 -44.45 -29.76 16.15
N ILE A 62 -44.49 -30.42 14.99
CA ILE A 62 -43.33 -30.47 14.08
C ILE A 62 -42.98 -29.10 13.49
N ASP A 63 -43.96 -28.23 13.28
CA ASP A 63 -43.73 -26.86 12.77
C ASP A 63 -43.01 -26.00 13.81
N GLY A 64 -43.37 -26.16 15.09
CA GLY A 64 -42.64 -25.58 16.22
C GLY A 64 -41.18 -26.04 16.26
N ILE A 65 -40.93 -27.35 16.10
CA ILE A 65 -39.57 -27.93 16.06
C ILE A 65 -38.78 -27.38 14.87
N ARG A 66 -39.36 -27.33 13.67
CA ARG A 66 -38.73 -26.77 12.46
C ARG A 66 -38.40 -25.28 12.61
N LYS A 67 -39.28 -24.52 13.27
CA LYS A 67 -39.04 -23.10 13.57
C LYS A 67 -37.91 -22.93 14.59
N ALA A 68 -37.91 -23.71 15.67
CA ALA A 68 -36.86 -23.70 16.69
C ALA A 68 -35.49 -24.05 16.09
N ARG A 69 -35.45 -25.09 15.24
CA ARG A 69 -34.27 -25.46 14.44
C ARG A 69 -33.72 -24.28 13.63
N ASN A 70 -34.56 -23.58 12.90
CA ASN A 70 -34.13 -22.46 12.05
C ASN A 70 -33.62 -21.27 12.87
N ILE A 71 -34.25 -20.97 14.02
CA ILE A 71 -33.77 -19.94 14.95
C ILE A 71 -32.41 -20.33 15.52
N TYR A 72 -32.28 -21.57 15.96
CA TYR A 72 -31.05 -22.13 16.50
C TYR A 72 -29.92 -22.07 15.47
N GLU A 73 -30.14 -22.57 14.26
CA GLU A 73 -29.17 -22.51 13.16
C GLU A 73 -28.74 -21.07 12.89
N THR A 74 -29.70 -20.15 12.78
CA THR A 74 -29.42 -18.74 12.48
C THR A 74 -28.55 -18.10 13.56
N ALA A 75 -28.88 -18.33 14.84
CA ALA A 75 -28.13 -17.82 15.97
C ALA A 75 -26.72 -18.42 16.03
N THR A 76 -26.58 -19.74 15.92
CA THR A 76 -25.30 -20.45 15.97
C THR A 76 -24.39 -20.01 14.82
N VAL A 77 -24.92 -19.90 13.60
CA VAL A 77 -24.16 -19.42 12.43
C VAL A 77 -23.76 -17.95 12.58
N ALA A 78 -24.61 -17.10 13.16
CA ALA A 78 -24.27 -15.70 13.40
C ALA A 78 -23.12 -15.57 14.41
N THR A 79 -23.19 -16.30 15.53
CA THR A 79 -22.14 -16.33 16.55
C THR A 79 -20.83 -16.88 15.99
N LEU A 80 -20.89 -17.98 15.23
CA LEU A 80 -19.72 -18.54 14.54
C LEU A 80 -19.05 -17.51 13.63
N LYS A 81 -19.84 -16.80 12.81
CA LYS A 81 -19.31 -15.74 11.93
C LYS A 81 -18.67 -14.59 12.71
N GLN A 82 -19.24 -14.22 13.86
CA GLN A 82 -18.66 -13.19 14.72
C GLN A 82 -17.31 -13.62 15.30
N LEU A 83 -17.22 -14.84 15.84
CA LEU A 83 -15.97 -15.39 16.37
C LEU A 83 -14.89 -15.50 15.29
N VAL A 84 -15.25 -15.95 14.09
CA VAL A 84 -14.32 -15.97 12.93
C VAL A 84 -13.84 -14.56 12.58
N ARG A 85 -14.70 -13.54 12.58
CA ARG A 85 -14.29 -12.13 12.33
C ARG A 85 -13.32 -11.62 13.40
N GLN A 86 -13.44 -12.12 14.63
CA GLN A 86 -12.55 -11.79 15.74
C GLN A 86 -11.27 -12.64 15.75
N ASN A 87 -11.10 -13.57 14.79
CA ASN A 87 -10.05 -14.58 14.76
C ASN A 87 -10.04 -15.51 15.99
N ASN A 88 -11.18 -15.67 16.67
CA ASN A 88 -11.31 -16.56 17.81
C ASN A 88 -11.73 -17.97 17.36
N TYR A 89 -10.80 -18.68 16.72
CA TYR A 89 -11.06 -20.01 16.16
C TYR A 89 -11.28 -21.08 17.24
N VAL A 90 -10.62 -20.93 18.41
CA VAL A 90 -10.76 -21.86 19.54
C VAL A 90 -12.19 -21.87 20.08
N GLU A 91 -12.78 -20.69 20.32
CA GLU A 91 -14.16 -20.59 20.79
C GLU A 91 -15.20 -20.89 19.69
N ALA A 92 -14.83 -20.75 18.42
CA ALA A 92 -15.70 -21.09 17.29
C ALA A 92 -15.81 -22.60 17.05
N GLN A 93 -14.78 -23.38 17.40
CA GLN A 93 -14.71 -24.82 17.12
C GLN A 93 -15.88 -25.63 17.69
N PRO A 94 -16.36 -25.42 18.94
CA PRO A 94 -17.54 -26.11 19.45
C PRO A 94 -18.80 -25.87 18.62
N LEU A 95 -19.00 -24.65 18.11
CA LEU A 95 -20.16 -24.32 17.26
C LEU A 95 -20.10 -25.02 15.91
N VAL A 96 -18.88 -25.24 15.38
CA VAL A 96 -18.67 -26.00 14.14
C VAL A 96 -19.05 -27.47 14.36
N LEU A 97 -18.58 -28.07 15.46
CA LEU A 97 -18.91 -29.45 15.82
C LEU A 97 -20.41 -29.63 16.03
N ASP A 98 -21.03 -28.68 16.73
CA ASP A 98 -22.47 -28.68 16.96
C ASP A 98 -23.27 -28.64 15.65
N LEU A 99 -22.95 -27.70 14.74
CA LEU A 99 -23.61 -27.63 13.43
C LEU A 99 -23.41 -28.91 12.60
N GLN A 100 -22.24 -29.54 12.68
CA GLN A 100 -21.95 -30.80 11.97
C GLN A 100 -22.68 -32.01 12.55
N GLN A 101 -22.91 -32.04 13.88
CA GLN A 101 -23.53 -33.18 14.55
C GLN A 101 -25.05 -33.07 14.62
N ASN A 102 -25.57 -31.87 14.85
CA ASN A 102 -26.99 -31.65 15.18
C ASN A 102 -27.80 -31.09 14.01
N ILE A 103 -27.15 -30.48 13.02
CA ILE A 103 -27.78 -29.95 11.81
C ILE A 103 -26.98 -30.34 10.53
N PRO A 104 -26.64 -31.63 10.36
CA PRO A 104 -25.73 -32.07 9.31
C PRO A 104 -26.24 -31.78 7.91
N GLU A 105 -27.56 -31.76 7.67
CA GLU A 105 -28.11 -31.66 6.33
C GLU A 105 -28.36 -30.24 5.85
N SER A 106 -28.27 -29.24 6.72
CA SER A 106 -28.55 -27.87 6.32
C SER A 106 -27.47 -27.28 5.40
N ASN A 107 -27.91 -26.76 4.25
CA ASN A 107 -27.04 -26.01 3.33
C ASN A 107 -26.44 -24.75 3.96
N VAL A 108 -27.13 -24.12 4.91
CA VAL A 108 -26.63 -22.91 5.58
C VAL A 108 -25.52 -23.27 6.57
N ALA A 109 -25.74 -24.29 7.42
CA ALA A 109 -24.72 -24.87 8.30
C ALA A 109 -23.49 -25.34 7.53
N LYS A 110 -23.66 -26.16 6.47
CA LYS A 110 -22.55 -26.65 5.61
C LYS A 110 -21.69 -25.49 5.08
N LYS A 111 -22.32 -24.45 4.53
CA LYS A 111 -21.61 -23.26 4.02
C LYS A 111 -20.88 -22.49 5.12
N ALA A 112 -21.45 -22.38 6.32
CA ALA A 112 -20.82 -21.68 7.45
C ALA A 112 -19.58 -22.44 7.95
N VAL A 113 -19.67 -23.76 8.08
CA VAL A 113 -18.57 -24.66 8.44
C VAL A 113 -17.45 -24.62 7.40
N ASP A 114 -17.78 -24.66 6.11
CA ASP A 114 -16.79 -24.52 5.04
C ASP A 114 -16.08 -23.15 5.05
N ALA A 115 -16.81 -22.09 5.37
CA ALA A 115 -16.23 -20.75 5.52
C ALA A 115 -15.30 -20.66 6.74
N TYR A 116 -15.66 -21.32 7.84
CA TYR A 116 -14.82 -21.45 9.03
C TYR A 116 -13.47 -22.09 8.69
N TYR A 117 -13.46 -23.32 8.16
CA TYR A 117 -12.21 -24.04 7.88
C TYR A 117 -11.33 -23.33 6.86
N ARG A 118 -11.93 -22.68 5.86
CA ARG A 118 -11.18 -21.84 4.91
C ARG A 118 -10.50 -20.66 5.61
N SER A 119 -11.21 -19.98 6.51
CA SER A 119 -10.70 -18.82 7.24
C SER A 119 -9.61 -19.23 8.24
N GLU A 120 -9.84 -20.30 8.99
CA GLU A 120 -8.88 -20.88 9.93
C GLU A 120 -7.58 -21.29 9.21
N LYS A 121 -7.69 -21.98 8.08
CA LYS A 121 -6.53 -22.37 7.28
C LYS A 121 -5.71 -21.16 6.84
N VAL A 122 -6.37 -20.11 6.33
CA VAL A 122 -5.68 -18.87 5.92
C VAL A 122 -5.02 -18.18 7.11
N TYR A 123 -5.70 -18.11 8.25
CA TYR A 123 -5.17 -17.57 9.50
C TYR A 123 -3.91 -18.32 9.93
N MET A 124 -3.98 -19.64 10.05
CA MET A 124 -2.85 -20.48 10.45
C MET A 124 -1.68 -20.35 9.47
N GLN A 125 -1.95 -20.37 8.16
CA GLN A 125 -0.91 -20.19 7.15
C GLN A 125 -0.21 -18.84 7.26
N ARG A 126 -0.93 -17.76 7.57
CA ARG A 126 -0.35 -16.42 7.76
C ARG A 126 0.61 -16.40 8.95
N TYR A 127 0.18 -16.89 10.11
CA TYR A 127 1.03 -16.86 11.31
C TYR A 127 2.18 -17.86 11.23
N GLN A 128 1.98 -19.02 10.62
CA GLN A 128 3.07 -19.95 10.31
C GLN A 128 4.11 -19.29 9.39
N HIS A 129 3.66 -18.57 8.37
CA HIS A 129 4.56 -17.85 7.47
C HIS A 129 5.35 -16.77 8.21
N GLN A 130 4.69 -15.98 9.07
CA GLN A 130 5.35 -14.96 9.89
C GLN A 130 6.38 -15.58 10.84
N TYR A 131 6.02 -16.66 11.54
CA TYR A 131 6.93 -17.42 12.38
C TYR A 131 8.15 -17.90 11.59
N ASN A 132 7.93 -18.49 10.41
CA ASN A 132 9.01 -18.96 9.53
C ASN A 132 9.94 -17.83 9.09
N GLN A 133 9.43 -16.62 8.83
CA GLN A 133 10.26 -15.47 8.50
C GLN A 133 11.12 -15.02 9.68
N GLU A 134 10.57 -15.00 10.90
CA GLU A 134 11.33 -14.62 12.10
C GLU A 134 12.36 -15.67 12.49
N LEU A 135 12.00 -16.95 12.39
CA LEU A 135 12.94 -18.05 12.56
C LEU A 135 14.10 -17.95 11.55
N ALA A 136 13.81 -17.62 10.28
CA ALA A 136 14.85 -17.42 9.27
C ALA A 136 15.82 -16.30 9.65
N ARG A 137 15.29 -15.14 10.09
CA ARG A 137 16.12 -14.02 10.55
C ARG A 137 16.98 -14.41 11.74
N PHE A 138 16.44 -15.17 12.68
CA PHE A 138 17.18 -15.70 13.81
C PHE A 138 18.33 -16.61 13.36
N LEU A 139 18.04 -17.62 12.53
CA LEU A 139 19.05 -18.58 12.05
C LEU A 139 20.17 -17.91 11.25
N ILE A 140 19.85 -16.90 10.43
CA ILE A 140 20.86 -16.11 9.71
C ILE A 140 21.82 -15.40 10.69
N LYS A 141 21.30 -14.85 11.77
CA LYS A 141 22.11 -14.16 12.80
C LYS A 141 22.90 -15.12 13.67
N GLU A 142 22.36 -16.31 13.94
CA GLU A 142 22.97 -17.35 14.77
C GLU A 142 24.16 -18.03 14.07
N GLN A 143 24.05 -18.29 12.76
CA GLN A 143 25.05 -19.01 11.98
C GLN A 143 26.52 -18.59 12.20
N PRO A 144 26.90 -17.29 12.17
CA PRO A 144 28.28 -16.89 12.41
C PRO A 144 28.78 -17.25 13.82
N ILE A 145 27.89 -17.29 14.82
CA ILE A 145 28.21 -17.68 16.19
C ILE A 145 28.44 -19.19 16.27
N LEU A 146 27.55 -20.00 15.69
CA LEU A 146 27.72 -21.46 15.60
C LEU A 146 29.01 -21.84 14.86
N ASN A 147 29.34 -21.12 13.78
CA ASN A 147 30.60 -21.32 13.06
C ASN A 147 31.83 -21.09 13.95
N LYS A 148 31.81 -20.10 14.84
CA LYS A 148 32.89 -19.84 15.81
C LYS A 148 32.97 -20.94 16.87
N LEU A 149 31.82 -21.37 17.42
CA LEU A 149 31.75 -22.45 18.41
C LEU A 149 32.33 -23.76 17.85
N ARG A 150 32.00 -24.10 16.61
CA ARG A 150 32.53 -25.30 15.94
C ARG A 150 34.04 -25.26 15.74
N ARG A 151 34.60 -24.08 15.41
CA ARG A 151 36.06 -23.91 15.24
C ARG A 151 36.82 -24.01 16.57
N GLY A 152 36.28 -23.46 17.65
CA GLY A 152 36.94 -23.46 18.97
C GLY A 152 36.82 -24.78 19.73
N GLN A 153 35.82 -25.61 19.42
CA GLN A 153 35.53 -26.86 20.14
C GLN A 153 35.27 -28.01 19.16
N THR A 154 36.22 -28.29 18.29
CA THR A 154 36.09 -29.30 17.21
C THR A 154 35.74 -30.71 17.68
N ARG A 155 35.96 -31.05 18.96
CA ARG A 155 35.62 -32.34 19.58
C ARG A 155 34.35 -32.33 20.43
N ASN A 156 33.65 -31.19 20.53
CA ASN A 156 32.39 -31.12 21.28
C ASN A 156 31.23 -31.62 20.42
N ARG A 157 30.85 -32.88 20.64
CA ARG A 157 29.76 -33.57 19.93
C ARG A 157 28.43 -32.81 19.97
N LYS A 158 28.08 -32.18 21.10
CA LYS A 158 26.81 -31.42 21.23
C LYS A 158 26.77 -30.21 20.29
N ASN A 159 27.90 -29.53 20.11
CA ASN A 159 27.98 -28.36 19.22
C ASN A 159 27.94 -28.78 17.75
N GLN A 160 28.46 -29.97 17.42
CA GLN A 160 28.36 -30.53 16.07
C GLN A 160 26.90 -30.91 15.76
N GLU A 161 26.26 -31.67 16.66
CA GLU A 161 24.85 -32.07 16.53
C GLU A 161 23.94 -30.84 16.36
N LEU A 162 24.11 -29.81 17.20
CA LEU A 162 23.37 -28.55 17.07
C LEU A 162 23.60 -27.85 15.73
N ALA A 163 24.84 -27.81 15.24
CA ALA A 163 25.17 -27.17 13.97
C ALA A 163 24.53 -27.92 12.79
N ASP A 164 24.49 -29.25 12.84
CA ASP A 164 23.88 -30.08 11.82
C ASP A 164 22.35 -29.96 11.84
N ASP A 165 21.74 -29.93 13.02
CA ASP A 165 20.30 -29.65 13.21
C ASP A 165 19.92 -28.29 12.63
N ARG A 166 20.70 -27.24 12.95
CA ARG A 166 20.47 -25.88 12.46
C ARG A 166 20.68 -25.78 10.96
N GLN A 167 21.64 -26.51 10.40
CA GLN A 167 21.85 -26.53 8.96
C GLN A 167 20.66 -27.15 8.22
N ARG A 168 20.10 -28.26 8.72
CA ARG A 168 18.88 -28.86 8.16
C ARG A 168 17.69 -27.90 8.21
N GLU A 169 17.48 -27.25 9.35
CA GLU A 169 16.42 -26.27 9.52
C GLU A 169 16.56 -25.08 8.55
N ARG A 170 17.78 -24.59 8.33
CA ARG A 170 18.07 -23.54 7.34
C ARG A 170 17.73 -23.98 5.91
N GLU A 171 18.05 -25.22 5.56
CA GLU A 171 17.77 -25.77 4.22
C GLU A 171 16.27 -25.91 3.97
N GLU A 172 15.54 -26.51 4.91
CA GLU A 172 14.08 -26.66 4.82
C GLU A 172 13.38 -25.29 4.74
N LEU A 173 13.80 -24.36 5.58
CA LEU A 173 13.22 -23.01 5.63
C LEU A 173 13.58 -22.18 4.39
N SER A 174 14.78 -22.37 3.83
CA SER A 174 15.17 -21.77 2.55
C SER A 174 14.23 -22.23 1.44
N VAL A 175 13.95 -23.53 1.35
CA VAL A 175 13.02 -24.06 0.35
C VAL A 175 11.63 -23.48 0.53
N TYR A 176 11.09 -23.50 1.76
CA TYR A 176 9.77 -22.95 2.05
C TYR A 176 9.64 -21.47 1.66
N LEU A 177 10.57 -20.62 2.13
CA LEU A 177 10.53 -19.18 1.86
C LEU A 177 10.81 -18.87 0.40
N GLY A 178 11.72 -19.62 -0.23
CA GLY A 178 12.05 -19.43 -1.63
C GLY A 178 10.87 -19.73 -2.54
N GLU A 179 10.20 -20.88 -2.35
CA GLU A 179 9.01 -21.24 -3.12
C GLU A 179 7.87 -20.25 -2.90
N TYR A 180 7.67 -19.82 -1.64
CA TYR A 180 6.72 -18.75 -1.32
C TYR A 180 7.05 -17.46 -2.07
N GLY A 181 8.33 -17.08 -2.11
CA GLY A 181 8.83 -15.91 -2.82
C GLY A 181 8.63 -15.99 -4.34
N LEU A 182 8.92 -17.13 -4.96
CA LEU A 182 8.67 -17.34 -6.39
C LEU A 182 7.17 -17.33 -6.73
N ALA A 183 6.33 -17.91 -5.87
CA ALA A 183 4.88 -17.87 -6.05
C ALA A 183 4.33 -16.44 -5.90
N ALA A 184 4.86 -15.66 -4.94
CA ALA A 184 4.54 -14.24 -4.81
C ALA A 184 4.97 -13.44 -6.05
N LEU A 185 6.14 -13.75 -6.63
CA LEU A 185 6.63 -13.10 -7.84
C LEU A 185 5.71 -13.36 -9.04
N LYS A 186 5.27 -14.61 -9.23
CA LYS A 186 4.30 -14.99 -10.28
C LYS A 186 2.97 -14.23 -10.16
N ARG A 187 2.55 -13.91 -8.93
CA ARG A 187 1.33 -13.13 -8.65
C ARG A 187 1.56 -11.61 -8.72
N GLY A 188 2.77 -11.15 -9.04
CA GLY A 188 3.11 -9.73 -9.11
C GLY A 188 3.38 -9.06 -7.74
N HIS A 189 3.36 -9.81 -6.64
CA HIS A 189 3.66 -9.30 -5.30
C HIS A 189 5.17 -9.18 -5.06
N ARG A 190 5.81 -8.23 -5.75
CA ARG A 190 7.28 -8.10 -5.81
C ARG A 190 7.95 -7.84 -4.47
N ILE A 191 7.32 -7.07 -3.57
CA ILE A 191 7.87 -6.78 -2.24
C ILE A 191 7.94 -8.08 -1.42
N THR A 192 6.81 -8.77 -1.31
CA THR A 192 6.70 -10.07 -0.65
C THR A 192 7.66 -11.10 -1.27
N ALA A 193 7.77 -11.12 -2.60
CA ALA A 193 8.71 -11.98 -3.30
C ALA A 193 10.16 -11.67 -2.91
N LYS A 194 10.57 -10.40 -3.00
CA LYS A 194 11.94 -9.96 -2.66
C LYS A 194 12.30 -10.33 -1.23
N THR A 195 11.44 -10.00 -0.26
CA THR A 195 11.70 -10.31 1.16
C THR A 195 11.94 -11.80 1.39
N ASN A 196 11.07 -12.66 0.85
CA ASN A 196 11.17 -14.10 1.07
C ASN A 196 12.33 -14.74 0.30
N LEU A 197 12.58 -14.33 -0.95
CA LEU A 197 13.71 -14.82 -1.74
C LEU A 197 15.05 -14.39 -1.13
N MET A 198 15.14 -13.19 -0.56
CA MET A 198 16.33 -12.75 0.15
C MET A 198 16.58 -13.62 1.38
N LEU A 199 15.58 -13.86 2.23
CA LEU A 199 15.72 -14.73 3.40
C LEU A 199 16.14 -16.15 2.99
N ALA A 200 15.50 -16.71 1.96
CA ALA A 200 15.83 -18.02 1.43
C ALA A 200 17.29 -18.11 0.97
N GLU A 201 17.76 -17.12 0.20
CA GLU A 201 19.13 -17.08 -0.33
C GLU A 201 20.19 -16.94 0.78
N HIS A 202 19.89 -16.23 1.88
CA HIS A 202 20.80 -16.10 3.02
C HIS A 202 20.83 -17.35 3.91
N LEU A 203 19.71 -18.08 3.99
CA LEU A 203 19.66 -19.36 4.70
C LEU A 203 20.42 -20.45 3.95
N ASN A 204 20.16 -20.59 2.66
CA ASN A 204 20.86 -21.54 1.79
C ASN A 204 20.83 -21.02 0.35
N SER A 205 22.01 -20.85 -0.25
CA SER A 205 22.12 -20.27 -1.59
C SER A 205 21.59 -21.23 -2.66
N ASP A 206 20.66 -20.76 -3.48
CA ASP A 206 20.08 -21.54 -4.59
C ASP A 206 20.02 -20.68 -5.86
N LYS A 207 20.35 -21.27 -7.01
CA LYS A 207 20.27 -20.58 -8.31
C LYS A 207 18.85 -20.07 -8.59
N ARG A 208 17.81 -20.78 -8.12
CA ARG A 208 16.41 -20.39 -8.28
C ARG A 208 16.10 -19.07 -7.59
N TRP A 209 16.54 -18.89 -6.34
CA TRP A 209 16.30 -17.66 -5.59
C TRP A 209 17.04 -16.48 -6.19
N ARG A 210 18.33 -16.66 -6.53
CA ARG A 210 19.13 -15.63 -7.22
C ARG A 210 18.50 -15.18 -8.53
N LYS A 211 18.00 -16.11 -9.34
CA LYS A 211 17.29 -15.76 -10.59
C LYS A 211 16.02 -14.94 -10.29
N GLY A 212 15.24 -15.34 -9.28
CA GLY A 212 14.06 -14.58 -8.85
C GLY A 212 14.40 -13.15 -8.40
N LEU A 213 15.46 -12.98 -7.62
CA LEU A 213 15.95 -11.67 -7.17
C LEU A 213 16.45 -10.82 -8.34
N SER A 214 17.20 -11.40 -9.27
CA SER A 214 17.68 -10.73 -10.48
C SER A 214 16.53 -10.23 -11.36
N ASN A 215 15.48 -11.03 -11.53
CA ASN A 215 14.29 -10.61 -12.28
C ASN A 215 13.58 -9.41 -11.62
N ILE A 216 13.51 -9.38 -10.28
CA ILE A 216 12.93 -8.26 -9.54
C ILE A 216 13.78 -7.00 -9.74
N GLU A 217 15.09 -7.12 -9.67
CA GLU A 217 16.02 -6.01 -9.82
C GLU A 217 15.95 -5.41 -11.23
N GLN A 218 16.03 -6.25 -12.26
CA GLN A 218 15.91 -5.80 -13.66
C GLN A 218 14.60 -5.06 -13.91
N TYR A 219 13.48 -5.57 -13.39
CA TYR A 219 12.19 -4.90 -13.50
C TYR A 219 12.19 -3.51 -12.84
N ASN A 220 12.76 -3.39 -11.65
CA ASN A 220 12.83 -2.11 -10.94
C ASN A 220 13.69 -1.10 -11.71
N GLN A 221 14.83 -1.54 -12.25
CA GLN A 221 15.71 -0.70 -13.07
C GLN A 221 14.98 -0.19 -14.30
N THR A 222 14.32 -1.07 -15.08
CA THR A 222 13.55 -0.66 -16.26
C THR A 222 12.46 0.35 -15.91
N ARG A 223 11.79 0.20 -14.77
CA ARG A 223 10.78 1.16 -14.31
C ARG A 223 11.37 2.51 -13.95
N GLU A 224 12.52 2.52 -13.28
CA GLU A 224 13.18 3.77 -12.91
C GLU A 224 13.72 4.50 -14.13
N ASP A 225 14.30 3.77 -15.08
CA ASP A 225 14.76 4.32 -16.37
C ASP A 225 13.60 4.94 -17.15
N ALA A 226 12.45 4.24 -17.22
CA ALA A 226 11.24 4.75 -17.87
C ALA A 226 10.71 6.02 -17.17
N ARG A 227 10.73 6.05 -15.84
CA ARG A 227 10.32 7.23 -15.06
C ARG A 227 11.26 8.41 -15.32
N LEU A 228 12.57 8.18 -15.35
CA LEU A 228 13.55 9.21 -15.63
C LEU A 228 13.41 9.75 -17.06
N ALA A 229 13.16 8.87 -18.03
CA ALA A 229 12.89 9.25 -19.42
C ALA A 229 11.63 10.14 -19.53
N GLU A 230 10.54 9.77 -18.83
CA GLU A 230 9.32 10.56 -18.78
C GLU A 230 9.57 11.95 -18.15
N LEU A 231 10.32 12.01 -17.04
CA LEU A 231 10.66 13.28 -16.40
C LEU A 231 11.45 14.20 -17.33
N LYS A 232 12.44 13.65 -18.05
CA LYS A 232 13.23 14.38 -19.05
C LYS A 232 12.37 14.87 -20.20
N GLN A 233 11.44 14.04 -20.66
CA GLN A 233 10.49 14.43 -21.71
C GLN A 233 9.61 15.59 -21.25
N GLN A 234 9.03 15.51 -20.05
CA GLN A 234 8.22 16.58 -19.47
C GLN A 234 9.02 17.88 -19.30
N GLN A 235 10.25 17.80 -18.81
CA GLN A 235 11.15 18.95 -18.69
C GLN A 235 11.45 19.57 -20.05
N ASN A 236 11.72 18.76 -21.08
CA ASN A 236 11.97 19.25 -22.42
C ASN A 236 10.73 19.92 -23.04
N THR A 237 9.53 19.36 -22.85
CA THR A 237 8.27 20.00 -23.29
C THR A 237 8.02 21.33 -22.57
N ALA A 238 8.27 21.39 -21.26
CA ALA A 238 8.16 22.63 -20.49
C ALA A 238 9.17 23.68 -20.96
N TRP A 239 10.40 23.25 -21.28
CA TRP A 239 11.44 24.10 -21.85
C TRP A 239 11.00 24.68 -23.19
N GLN A 240 10.51 23.83 -24.10
CA GLN A 240 10.01 24.24 -25.42
C GLN A 240 8.85 25.23 -25.32
N THR A 241 7.87 24.95 -24.46
CA THR A 241 6.72 25.84 -24.22
C THR A 241 7.19 27.20 -23.71
N SER A 242 8.18 27.23 -22.82
CA SER A 242 8.73 28.48 -22.28
C SER A 242 9.54 29.23 -23.34
N ALA A 243 10.27 28.52 -24.21
CA ALA A 243 11.01 29.10 -25.33
C ALA A 243 10.07 29.74 -26.37
N ASP A 244 8.98 29.06 -26.73
CA ASP A 244 7.97 29.61 -27.64
C ASP A 244 7.31 30.87 -27.05
N ALA A 245 6.92 30.81 -25.77
CA ALA A 245 6.36 31.96 -25.07
C ALA A 245 7.35 33.13 -24.98
N TYR A 246 8.63 32.85 -24.73
CA TYR A 246 9.70 33.84 -24.77
C TYR A 246 9.75 34.54 -26.13
N LEU A 247 9.80 33.78 -27.23
CA LEU A 247 9.87 34.34 -28.58
C LEU A 247 8.66 35.23 -28.89
N VAL A 248 7.45 34.79 -28.51
CA VAL A 248 6.22 35.59 -28.69
C VAL A 248 6.31 36.92 -27.92
N HIS A 249 6.72 36.89 -26.65
CA HIS A 249 6.85 38.11 -25.85
C HIS A 249 7.98 39.02 -26.36
N PHE A 250 9.09 38.43 -26.80
CA PHE A 250 10.22 39.14 -27.36
C PHE A 250 9.83 39.89 -28.65
N MET A 251 9.15 39.21 -29.58
CA MET A 251 8.65 39.82 -30.82
C MET A 251 7.64 40.95 -30.56
N ARG A 252 6.83 40.82 -29.50
CA ARG A 252 5.86 41.85 -29.08
C ARG A 252 6.50 42.97 -28.25
N LYS A 253 7.82 42.98 -28.09
CA LYS A 253 8.55 43.93 -27.24
C LYS A 253 8.09 43.95 -25.78
N ASN A 254 7.47 42.88 -25.30
CA ASN A 254 7.05 42.74 -23.91
C ASN A 254 8.22 42.18 -23.09
N TRP A 255 9.19 43.05 -22.80
CA TRP A 255 10.48 42.69 -22.20
C TRP A 255 10.34 42.07 -20.80
N LEU A 256 9.37 42.53 -20.00
CA LEU A 256 9.09 41.94 -18.68
C LEU A 256 8.68 40.48 -18.79
N SER A 257 7.74 40.18 -19.68
CA SER A 257 7.24 38.83 -19.88
C SER A 257 8.30 37.94 -20.54
N ALA A 258 9.05 38.46 -21.52
CA ALA A 258 10.18 37.75 -22.12
C ALA A 258 11.22 37.38 -21.06
N ARG A 259 11.62 38.33 -20.20
CA ARG A 259 12.56 38.06 -19.10
C ARG A 259 12.04 37.03 -18.10
N LYS A 260 10.74 37.04 -17.81
CA LYS A 260 10.10 36.02 -16.96
C LYS A 260 10.22 34.63 -17.59
N GLN A 261 9.85 34.48 -18.86
CA GLN A 261 9.98 33.20 -19.57
C GLN A 261 11.43 32.73 -19.63
N LEU A 262 12.37 33.65 -19.87
CA LEU A 262 13.78 33.29 -19.94
C LEU A 262 14.34 32.77 -18.61
N ARG A 263 13.88 33.29 -17.46
CA ARG A 263 14.21 32.72 -16.15
C ARG A 263 13.73 31.28 -16.00
N GLN A 264 12.52 31.00 -16.49
CA GLN A 264 11.97 29.65 -16.49
C GLN A 264 12.80 28.72 -17.40
N ILE A 265 13.17 29.17 -18.60
CA ILE A 265 14.06 28.43 -19.50
C ILE A 265 15.39 28.11 -18.80
N ILE A 266 16.02 29.09 -18.13
CA ILE A 266 17.27 28.86 -17.37
C ILE A 266 17.13 27.73 -16.34
N SER A 267 16.02 27.66 -15.62
CA SER A 267 15.80 26.58 -14.65
C SER A 267 15.53 25.22 -15.29
N LEU A 268 15.08 25.19 -16.55
CA LEU A 268 14.71 23.97 -17.26
C LEU A 268 15.83 23.44 -18.17
N SER A 269 16.81 24.27 -18.52
CA SER A 269 17.92 23.91 -19.42
C SER A 269 18.80 22.81 -18.81
N ASP A 270 18.76 21.61 -19.38
CA ASP A 270 19.54 20.47 -18.93
C ASP A 270 20.74 20.22 -19.88
N THR A 271 20.56 20.41 -21.19
CA THR A 271 21.59 20.10 -22.20
C THR A 271 22.55 21.27 -22.47
N PRO A 272 23.79 21.01 -22.96
CA PRO A 272 24.73 22.06 -23.37
C PRO A 272 24.15 23.01 -24.43
N GLU A 273 23.33 22.50 -25.36
CA GLU A 273 22.73 23.28 -26.44
C GLU A 273 21.66 24.24 -25.90
N GLN A 274 20.78 23.74 -25.01
CA GLN A 274 19.82 24.58 -24.29
C GLN A 274 20.53 25.65 -23.45
N LYS A 275 21.68 25.27 -22.86
CA LYS A 275 22.55 26.15 -22.08
C LYS A 275 23.29 27.19 -22.93
N ALA A 276 23.62 26.89 -24.17
CA ALA A 276 24.17 27.88 -25.09
C ALA A 276 23.06 28.84 -25.53
N TRP A 277 21.90 28.31 -25.91
CA TRP A 277 20.76 29.08 -26.43
C TRP A 277 20.27 30.13 -25.43
N HIS A 278 19.92 29.72 -24.20
CA HIS A 278 19.34 30.67 -23.23
C HIS A 278 20.35 31.73 -22.76
N ASN A 279 21.66 31.45 -22.80
CA ASN A 279 22.70 32.43 -22.47
C ASN A 279 22.79 33.51 -23.55
N ALA A 280 22.75 33.12 -24.82
CA ALA A 280 22.69 34.06 -25.95
C ALA A 280 21.42 34.91 -25.88
N GLN A 281 20.25 34.29 -25.64
CA GLN A 281 18.98 35.02 -25.50
C GLN A 281 18.98 35.98 -24.31
N ARG A 282 19.62 35.61 -23.18
CA ARG A 282 19.75 36.47 -22.01
C ARG A 282 20.58 37.71 -22.31
N GLN A 283 21.71 37.52 -22.98
CA GLN A 283 22.55 38.64 -23.38
C GLN A 283 21.79 39.58 -24.32
N GLN A 284 21.20 39.04 -25.38
CA GLN A 284 20.45 39.82 -26.36
C GLN A 284 19.29 40.61 -25.73
N LEU A 285 18.49 39.96 -24.87
CA LEU A 285 17.38 40.64 -24.19
C LEU A 285 17.89 41.74 -23.26
N GLN A 286 18.99 41.50 -22.54
CA GLN A 286 19.57 42.50 -21.65
C GLN A 286 20.05 43.72 -22.42
N GLU A 287 20.76 43.54 -23.54
CA GLU A 287 21.21 44.63 -24.40
C GLU A 287 20.04 45.49 -24.92
N ILE A 288 18.93 44.86 -25.33
CA ILE A 288 17.73 45.57 -25.78
C ILE A 288 17.05 46.33 -24.62
N ILE A 289 16.93 45.70 -23.45
CA ILE A 289 16.39 46.36 -22.26
C ILE A 289 17.23 47.59 -21.89
N ASP A 290 18.54 47.46 -21.89
CA ASP A 290 19.45 48.56 -21.55
C ASP A 290 19.32 49.71 -22.55
N GLN A 291 19.21 49.41 -23.85
CA GLN A 291 18.96 50.42 -24.88
C GLN A 291 17.60 51.14 -24.67
N GLU A 292 16.52 50.40 -24.43
CA GLU A 292 15.18 50.96 -24.23
C GLU A 292 15.13 51.85 -22.98
N VAL A 293 15.72 51.38 -21.87
CA VAL A 293 15.83 52.13 -20.62
C VAL A 293 16.65 53.40 -20.82
N ASN A 294 17.80 53.33 -21.51
CA ASN A 294 18.63 54.50 -21.79
C ASN A 294 17.91 55.52 -22.67
N GLN A 295 17.21 55.09 -23.73
CA GLN A 295 16.45 55.98 -24.59
C GLN A 295 15.29 56.65 -23.84
N ALA A 296 14.55 55.90 -23.02
CA ALA A 296 13.49 56.45 -22.17
C ALA A 296 14.05 57.42 -21.13
N PHE A 297 15.21 57.09 -20.54
CA PHE A 297 15.89 57.95 -19.58
C PHE A 297 16.25 59.31 -20.19
N GLN A 298 16.90 59.33 -21.35
CA GLN A 298 17.26 60.56 -22.07
C GLN A 298 16.03 61.36 -22.50
N ARG A 299 14.97 60.70 -22.99
CA ARG A 299 13.69 61.37 -23.33
C ARG A 299 13.07 62.04 -22.10
N GLY A 300 13.04 61.37 -20.96
CA GLY A 300 12.54 61.94 -19.72
C GLY A 300 13.38 63.13 -19.25
N LEU A 301 14.71 63.09 -19.39
CA LEU A 301 15.58 64.24 -19.07
C LEU A 301 15.25 65.48 -19.93
N ASN A 302 15.00 65.27 -21.22
CA ASN A 302 14.61 66.37 -22.13
C ASN A 302 13.24 66.95 -21.78
N LEU A 303 12.25 66.11 -21.46
CA LEU A 303 10.93 66.59 -21.02
C LEU A 303 11.01 67.33 -19.69
N TYR A 304 11.81 66.81 -18.77
CA TYR A 304 12.03 67.42 -17.46
C TYR A 304 12.67 68.81 -17.59
N SER A 305 13.69 68.96 -18.44
CA SER A 305 14.36 70.25 -18.66
C SER A 305 13.47 71.29 -19.36
N GLN A 306 12.48 70.84 -20.14
CA GLN A 306 11.46 71.68 -20.75
C GLN A 306 10.28 72.02 -19.83
N GLY A 307 10.27 71.52 -18.59
CA GLY A 307 9.21 71.74 -17.61
C GLY A 307 8.01 70.79 -17.73
N TYR A 308 8.05 69.80 -18.62
CA TYR A 308 7.00 68.77 -18.77
C TYR A 308 7.19 67.64 -17.74
N ILE A 309 7.11 67.99 -16.45
CA ILE A 309 7.45 67.09 -15.33
C ILE A 309 6.59 65.82 -15.30
N ASP A 310 5.28 65.94 -15.53
CA ASP A 310 4.35 64.81 -15.49
C ASP A 310 4.67 63.78 -16.58
N GLN A 311 5.06 64.24 -17.77
CA GLN A 311 5.43 63.37 -18.89
C GLN A 311 6.79 62.69 -18.64
N ALA A 312 7.75 63.40 -18.05
CA ALA A 312 9.04 62.82 -17.66
C ALA A 312 8.86 61.69 -16.63
N ILE A 313 8.04 61.92 -15.60
CA ILE A 313 7.70 60.91 -14.58
C ILE A 313 7.05 59.69 -15.23
N ALA A 314 6.09 59.89 -16.14
CA ALA A 314 5.39 58.79 -16.81
C ALA A 314 6.36 57.89 -17.59
N ILE A 315 7.24 58.46 -18.41
CA ILE A 315 8.22 57.70 -19.19
C ILE A 315 9.18 56.92 -18.29
N TRP A 316 9.74 57.56 -17.27
CA TRP A 316 10.66 56.87 -16.35
C TRP A 316 9.98 55.77 -15.54
N ALA A 317 8.74 55.98 -15.11
CA ALA A 317 7.96 54.98 -14.38
C ALA A 317 7.64 53.75 -15.23
N GLU A 318 7.43 53.92 -16.55
CA GLU A 318 7.16 52.82 -17.47
C GLU A 318 8.36 51.86 -17.61
N VAL A 319 9.58 52.39 -17.68
CA VAL A 319 10.80 51.58 -17.86
C VAL A 319 11.46 51.13 -16.56
N LEU A 320 11.11 51.71 -15.42
CA LEU A 320 11.68 51.34 -14.11
C LEU A 320 11.56 49.83 -13.80
N PRO A 321 10.44 49.12 -14.06
CA PRO A 321 10.37 47.68 -13.83
C PRO A 321 11.38 46.88 -14.68
N LEU A 322 11.85 47.43 -15.80
CA LEU A 322 12.89 46.81 -16.63
C LEU A 322 14.26 46.85 -15.97
N SER A 323 14.59 47.94 -15.26
CA SER A 323 15.83 48.06 -14.49
C SER A 323 15.57 48.67 -13.11
N PRO A 324 15.04 47.88 -12.15
CA PRO A 324 14.66 48.40 -10.83
C PRO A 324 15.81 49.01 -10.03
N ASN A 325 17.04 48.57 -10.34
CA ASN A 325 18.26 48.99 -9.66
C ASN A 325 19.06 50.04 -10.45
N HIS A 326 18.44 50.70 -11.44
CA HIS A 326 19.11 51.77 -12.19
C HIS A 326 19.24 53.03 -11.33
N PRO A 327 20.45 53.45 -10.92
CA PRO A 327 20.63 54.52 -9.94
C PRO A 327 20.11 55.87 -10.47
N ASP A 328 20.53 56.27 -11.68
CA ASP A 328 20.18 57.59 -12.23
C ASP A 328 18.68 57.74 -12.53
N LEU A 329 18.04 56.67 -13.01
CA LEU A 329 16.60 56.61 -13.25
C LEU A 329 15.81 56.76 -11.95
N ASN A 330 16.22 56.03 -10.90
CA ASN A 330 15.60 56.11 -9.58
C ASN A 330 15.73 57.52 -8.99
N GLU A 331 16.93 58.09 -9.04
CA GLU A 331 17.21 59.43 -8.51
C GLU A 331 16.41 60.50 -9.28
N SER A 332 16.39 60.41 -10.62
CA SER A 332 15.67 61.38 -11.45
C SER A 332 14.16 61.30 -11.27
N LEU A 333 13.61 60.09 -11.15
CA LEU A 333 12.19 59.89 -10.85
C LEU A 333 11.83 60.42 -9.46
N GLN A 334 12.69 60.22 -8.46
CA GLN A 334 12.48 60.79 -7.12
C GLN A 334 12.49 62.33 -7.16
N ARG A 335 13.50 62.94 -7.79
CA ARG A 335 13.59 64.40 -7.94
C ARG A 335 12.35 64.98 -8.62
N ALA A 336 11.92 64.39 -9.73
CA ALA A 336 10.76 64.88 -10.46
C ALA A 336 9.45 64.75 -9.68
N LYS A 337 9.25 63.63 -8.95
CA LYS A 337 8.09 63.48 -8.06
C LYS A 337 8.07 64.50 -6.93
N SER A 338 9.23 64.78 -6.32
CA SER A 338 9.34 65.81 -5.29
C SER A 338 9.01 67.19 -5.84
N PHE A 339 9.59 67.55 -6.99
CA PHE A 339 9.30 68.82 -7.66
C PHE A 339 7.81 68.96 -8.03
N GLN A 340 7.20 67.92 -8.60
CA GLN A 340 5.79 67.89 -8.95
C GLN A 340 4.89 68.13 -7.73
N ARG A 341 5.20 67.48 -6.60
CA ARG A 341 4.46 67.67 -5.33
C ARG A 341 4.54 69.13 -4.86
N THR A 342 5.75 69.67 -4.74
CA THR A 342 5.95 71.06 -4.30
C THR A 342 5.28 72.05 -5.24
N TYR A 343 5.36 71.84 -6.56
CA TYR A 343 4.71 72.70 -7.54
C TYR A 343 3.18 72.69 -7.42
N LYS A 344 2.56 71.53 -7.17
CA LYS A 344 1.11 71.40 -6.94
C LYS A 344 0.67 72.05 -5.63
N GLU A 345 1.45 71.92 -4.57
CA GLU A 345 1.18 72.56 -3.26
C GLU A 345 1.27 74.10 -3.35
N LEU A 346 2.07 74.63 -4.27
CA LEU A 346 2.24 76.07 -4.50
C LEU A 346 1.23 76.67 -5.49
N GLN A 347 0.39 75.85 -6.14
CA GLN A 347 -0.74 76.33 -6.96
C GLN A 347 -2.06 76.20 -6.19
N PRO A 348 -2.54 77.25 -5.48
CA PRO A 348 -3.88 77.24 -4.92
C PRO A 348 -4.93 77.21 -6.04
N ASP A 349 -6.00 76.49 -5.76
CA ASP A 349 -7.17 76.24 -6.60
C ASP A 349 -7.58 77.46 -7.43
N LYS A 350 -7.45 77.38 -8.76
CA LYS A 350 -8.11 78.33 -9.68
C LYS A 350 -9.59 77.97 -9.84
N THR A 351 -10.30 77.74 -8.72
CA THR A 351 -11.77 77.76 -8.66
C THR A 351 -12.21 78.83 -7.66
N VAL A 352 -12.02 80.08 -8.05
CA VAL A 352 -12.91 81.15 -7.65
C VAL A 352 -13.26 81.92 -8.91
N GLU A 353 -14.26 81.41 -9.65
CA GLU A 353 -15.05 82.26 -10.54
C GLU A 353 -16.16 82.88 -9.68
N PHE A 354 -15.99 84.20 -9.50
CA PHE A 354 -16.92 85.28 -9.16
C PHE A 354 -17.80 85.19 -7.91
#